data_AF-A0A8T4UF56-F1
#
_entry.id   AF-A0A8T4UF56-F1
#
_cell.length_a   1.000
_cell.length_b   1.000
_cell.length_c   1.000
_cell.angle_alpha   90.00
_cell.angle_beta   90.00
_cell.angle_gamma   90.00
#
_symmetry.space_group_name_H-M   'P 1'
#
loop_
_entity.id
_entity.type
_entity.pdbx_description
1 polymer ?
#
loop_
_entity_poly.entity_id
_entity_poly.type
_entity_poly.pdbx_seq_one_letter_code
_entity_poly.pdbx_strand_id
1 'polypeptide(L)' 'MNAMQGEMGIVIPDEEYAALGRMLANADSPVGIDAKKTHIIIIHKLLQLEKRIARLEARQ' A
#
# COMPACT_ATOMS: atom_id res chain seq x y z
N MET A 1 -11.66 -8.26 12.85
CA MET A 1 -10.61 -7.51 12.16
C MET A 1 -11.16 -7.15 10.79
N ASN A 2 -11.49 -5.89 10.52
CA ASN A 2 -12.22 -5.46 9.33
C ASN A 2 -11.30 -4.63 8.45
N ALA A 3 -10.90 -5.18 7.30
CA ALA A 3 -10.08 -4.47 6.33
C ALA A 3 -10.86 -3.31 5.67
N MET A 4 -10.16 -2.22 5.33
CA MET A 4 -10.76 -1.08 4.62
C MET A 4 -11.06 -1.47 3.16
N GLN A 5 -12.32 -1.37 2.72
CA GLN A 5 -12.74 -1.59 1.33
C GLN A 5 -12.65 -0.28 0.52
N GLY A 6 -11.75 -0.21 -0.45
CA GLY A 6 -11.72 0.87 -1.46
C GLY A 6 -12.56 0.54 -2.70
N GLU A 7 -13.04 1.56 -3.43
CA GLU A 7 -13.92 1.50 -4.62
C GLU A 7 -13.43 0.67 -5.83
N MET A 8 -12.35 -0.11 -5.69
CA MET A 8 -11.82 -1.03 -6.71
C MET A 8 -11.64 -2.47 -6.18
N GLY A 9 -12.36 -2.86 -5.11
CA GLY A 9 -12.21 -4.19 -4.49
C GLY A 9 -10.83 -4.41 -3.86
N ILE A 10 -10.11 -3.32 -3.57
CA ILE A 10 -8.77 -3.37 -2.97
C ILE A 10 -8.94 -3.50 -1.47
N VAL A 11 -8.38 -4.58 -0.93
CA VAL A 11 -8.36 -4.91 0.49
C VAL A 11 -6.94 -4.70 0.98
N ILE A 12 -6.75 -3.77 1.91
CA ILE A 12 -5.47 -3.51 2.58
C ILE A 12 -5.70 -3.80 4.07
N PRO A 13 -4.88 -4.66 4.71
CA PRO A 13 -4.95 -4.87 6.14
C PRO A 13 -4.74 -3.57 6.92
N ASP A 14 -5.49 -3.35 7.99
CA ASP A 14 -5.45 -2.10 8.77
C ASP A 14 -4.05 -1.77 9.30
N GLU A 15 -3.31 -2.79 9.74
CA GLU A 15 -1.93 -2.66 10.21
C GLU A 15 -1.00 -2.16 9.10
N GLU A 16 -1.14 -2.72 7.90
CA GLU A 16 -0.36 -2.32 6.73
C GLU A 16 -0.73 -0.91 6.28
N TYR A 17 -2.03 -0.59 6.26
CA TYR A 17 -2.52 0.75 5.98
C TYR A 17 -1.96 1.78 6.97
N ALA A 18 -1.96 1.47 8.26
CA ALA A 18 -1.43 2.33 9.31
C ALA A 18 0.09 2.48 9.22
N ALA A 19 0.82 1.40 8.93
CA ALA A 19 2.27 1.43 8.75
C ALA A 19 2.67 2.32 7.56
N LEU A 20 2.07 2.07 6.39
CA LEU A 20 2.28 2.89 5.19
C LEU A 20 1.86 4.35 5.44
N GLY A 21 0.76 4.55 6.16
CA GLY A 21 0.28 5.86 6.54
C GLY A 21 1.24 6.63 7.46
N ARG A 22 1.95 5.96 8.37
CA ARG A 22 2.99 6.60 9.21
C ARG A 22 4.22 6.95 8.37
N MET A 23 4.66 6.07 7.49
CA MET A 23 5.80 6.32 6.59
C MET A 23 5.56 7.53 5.67
N LEU A 24 4.34 7.68 5.18
CA LEU A 24 3.94 8.79 4.30
C LEU A 24 3.65 10.10 5.04
N ALA A 25 3.53 10.09 6.36
CA ALA A 25 3.20 11.28 7.15
C ALA A 25 4.41 12.20 7.44
N ASN A 26 5.57 11.94 6.83
CA ASN A 26 6.73 12.84 6.94
C ASN A 26 6.38 14.22 6.37
N ALA A 27 6.64 15.27 7.18
CA ALA A 27 6.26 16.65 6.91
C ALA A 27 6.91 17.23 5.63
N ASP A 28 8.01 16.64 5.16
CA ASP A 28 8.72 17.04 3.94
C ASP A 28 8.11 16.46 2.66
N SER A 29 7.05 15.65 2.78
CA SER A 29 6.39 15.07 1.61
C SER A 29 5.59 16.16 0.87
N PRO A 30 5.85 16.42 -0.42
CA PRO A 30 5.04 17.34 -1.23
C PRO A 30 3.62 16.80 -1.47
N VAL A 31 3.33 15.59 -0.98
CA VAL A 31 2.06 14.91 -1.11
C VAL A 31 1.16 15.30 0.06
N GLY A 32 0.13 16.11 -0.23
CA GLY A 32 -0.87 16.51 0.75
C GLY A 32 -1.65 15.34 1.36
N ILE A 33 -2.31 15.60 2.49
CA ILE A 33 -3.08 14.63 3.29
C ILE A 33 -4.11 13.87 2.43
N ASP A 34 -4.73 14.56 1.46
CA ASP A 34 -5.77 14.00 0.60
C ASP A 34 -5.25 12.91 -0.35
N ALA A 35 -4.00 13.05 -0.82
CA ALA A 35 -3.39 12.06 -1.71
C ALA A 35 -2.85 10.83 -0.96
N LYS A 36 -2.79 10.86 0.38
CA LYS A 36 -2.22 9.79 1.22
C LYS A 36 -2.88 8.43 0.98
N LYS A 37 -4.22 8.39 0.87
CA LYS A 37 -4.95 7.13 0.64
C LYS A 37 -4.55 6.49 -0.70
N THR A 38 -4.46 7.29 -1.75
CA THR A 38 -4.06 6.85 -3.09
C THR A 38 -2.64 6.29 -3.09
N HIS A 39 -1.71 6.96 -2.41
CA HIS A 39 -0.32 6.50 -2.29
C HIS A 39 -0.22 5.19 -1.53
N ILE A 40 -0.96 5.03 -0.43
CA ILE A 40 -1.03 3.77 0.31
C ILE A 40 -1.52 2.64 -0.61
N ILE A 41 -2.56 2.88 -1.40
CA ILE A 41 -3.10 1.90 -2.36
C ILE A 41 -2.04 1.50 -3.40
N ILE A 42 -1.34 2.49 -4.00
CA ILE A 42 -0.30 2.24 -5.00
C ILE A 42 0.83 1.42 -4.40
N ILE A 43 1.39 1.85 -3.27
CA ILE A 43 2.52 1.16 -2.62
C ILE A 43 2.13 -0.27 -2.24
N HIS A 44 0.94 -0.47 -1.67
CA HIS A 44 0.44 -1.81 -1.38
C HIS A 44 0.41 -2.70 -2.63
N LYS A 45 -0.09 -2.19 -3.76
CA LYS A 45 -0.11 -2.98 -5.01
C LYS A 45 1.28 -3.26 -5.57
N LEU A 46 2.22 -2.32 -5.47
CA LEU A 46 3.62 -2.54 -5.85
C LEU A 46 4.25 -3.67 -5.02
N LEU A 47 4.08 -3.65 -3.69
CA LEU A 47 4.57 -4.72 -2.82
C LEU A 47 3.97 -6.10 -3.16
N GLN A 48 2.70 -6.15 -3.55
CA GLN A 48 2.06 -7.38 -4.01
C GLN A 48 2.64 -7.87 -5.33
N LEU A 49 2.97 -6.97 -6.25
CA LEU A 49 3.61 -7.30 -7.53
C LEU A 49 5.04 -7.80 -7.33
N GLU A 50 5.85 -7.12 -6.51
CA GLU A 50 7.20 -7.58 -6.15
C GLU A 50 7.18 -9.00 -5.59
N LYS A 51 6.29 -9.29 -4.64
CA LYS A 51 6.10 -10.65 -4.09
C LYS A 51 5.72 -11.68 -5.17
N ARG A 52 4.94 -11.29 -6.17
CA ARG A 52 4.56 -12.18 -7.27
C ARG A 52 5.74 -12.44 -8.21
N ILE A 53 6.51 -11.41 -8.55
CA ILE A 53 7.69 -11.50 -9.40
C ILE A 53 8.76 -12.38 -8.73
N ALA A 54 9.09 -12.12 -7.46
CA ALA A 54 10.06 -12.92 -6.71
C ALA A 54 9.70 -14.43 -6.68
N ARG A 55 8.41 -14.78 -6.59
CA ARG A 55 7.94 -16.17 -6.66
C ARG A 55 8.10 -16.79 -8.05
N LEU A 56 8.05 -16.01 -9.12
CA LEU A 56 8.26 -16.49 -10.49
C LEU A 56 9.75 -16.68 -10.75
N GLU A 57 10.58 -15.72 -10.34
CA GLU A 57 12.04 -15.78 -10.46
C GLU A 57 12.64 -16.94 -9.65
N ALA A 58 12.11 -17.24 -8.47
CA ALA A 58 12.57 -18.38 -7.65
C ALA A 58 12.25 -19.77 -8.24
N ARG A 59 11.54 -19.85 -9.38
CA ARG A 59 11.24 -21.10 -10.10
C ARG A 59 12.17 -21.32 -11.31
N GLN A 60 13.09 -20.40 -11.59
CA GLN A 60 14.09 -20.48 -12.66
C GLN A 60 15.44 -20.87 -12.07
#